data_AF-A0A1F9QQW9-F1
#
_entry.id   AF-A0A1F9QQW9-F1
#
_cell.length_a   1.000
_cell.length_b   1.000
_cell.length_c   1.000
_cell.angle_alpha   90.00
_cell.angle_beta   90.00
_cell.angle_gamma   90.00
#
_symmetry.space_group_name_H-M   'P 1'
#
loop_
_entity.id
_entity.type
_entity.pdbx_description
1 polymer ?
#
loop_
_entity_poly.entity_id
_entity_poly.type
_entity_poly.pdbx_seq_one_letter_code
_entity_poly.pdbx_strand_id
1 'polypeptide(L)'
;MDSLAEKIPEIKFSSDAGDVPWDKAVVWTIMPRVGPRVYEWLEAEHIRYVSWTNGIVSILPEPTSILSDHCQCLILPSAFIWIGKSVKVA
;
A
#
# COMPACT_ATOMS: atom_id res chain seq x y z
N MET A 1 6.90 -6.32 -12.50
CA MET A 1 6.07 -5.47 -11.62
C MET A 1 4.94 -4.82 -12.41
N ASP A 2 5.12 -4.57 -13.71
CA ASP A 2 4.08 -4.06 -14.63
C ASP A 2 2.74 -4.83 -14.60
N SER A 3 2.75 -6.16 -14.39
CA SER A 3 1.51 -6.96 -14.47
C SER A 3 0.51 -6.79 -13.31
N LEU A 4 0.90 -6.24 -12.16
CA LEU A 4 -0.01 -6.10 -11.01
C LEU A 4 -0.70 -4.74 -11.01
N ALA A 5 0.04 -3.66 -11.26
CA ALA A 5 -0.54 -2.33 -11.40
C ALA A 5 -1.51 -2.22 -12.58
N GLU A 6 -1.26 -2.97 -13.66
CA GLU A 6 -2.21 -3.09 -14.78
C GLU A 6 -3.55 -3.74 -14.37
N LYS A 7 -3.52 -4.66 -13.40
CA LYS A 7 -4.72 -5.34 -12.91
C LYS A 7 -5.39 -4.61 -11.75
N ILE A 8 -4.61 -3.90 -10.95
CA ILE A 8 -5.03 -3.22 -9.74
C ILE A 8 -4.47 -1.79 -9.79
N PRO A 9 -5.13 -0.87 -10.52
CA PRO A 9 -4.63 0.49 -10.74
C PRO A 9 -4.61 1.34 -9.47
N GLU A 10 -5.26 0.88 -8.41
CA GLU A 10 -5.27 1.51 -7.09
C GLU A 10 -3.93 1.34 -6.36
N ILE A 11 -3.15 0.30 -6.69
CA ILE A 11 -1.78 0.14 -6.18
C ILE A 11 -0.85 0.93 -7.09
N LYS A 12 -0.33 2.03 -6.56
CA LYS A 12 0.56 2.95 -7.28
C LYS A 12 2.00 2.72 -6.85
N PHE A 13 2.94 3.12 -7.71
CA PHE A 13 4.36 3.01 -7.41
C PHE A 13 5.16 4.16 -8.04
N SER A 14 6.27 4.52 -7.40
CA SER A 14 7.24 5.50 -7.90
C SER A 14 8.61 5.25 -7.27
N SER A 15 9.68 5.64 -7.98
CA SER A 15 11.02 5.73 -7.39
C SER A 15 11.31 7.12 -6.81
N ASP A 16 10.44 8.11 -7.07
CA ASP A 16 10.51 9.44 -6.49
C ASP A 16 9.64 9.52 -5.23
N ALA A 17 10.24 9.93 -4.11
CA ALA A 17 9.52 10.11 -2.85
C ALA A 17 8.59 11.33 -2.89
N GLY A 18 8.79 12.28 -3.80
CA GLY A 18 7.94 13.46 -3.98
C GLY A 18 6.54 13.14 -4.52
N ASP A 19 6.39 12.04 -5.25
CA ASP A 19 5.10 11.60 -5.82
C ASP A 19 4.18 10.97 -4.76
N VAL A 20 4.77 10.51 -3.65
CA VAL A 20 4.07 9.70 -2.67
C VAL A 20 3.19 10.59 -1.77
N PRO A 21 1.88 10.33 -1.66
CA PRO A 21 1.00 11.06 -0.76
C PRO A 21 1.15 10.55 0.69
N TRP A 22 2.31 10.81 1.31
CA TRP A 22 2.74 10.27 2.61
C TRP A 22 1.72 10.41 3.76
N ASP A 23 0.89 11.46 3.73
CA ASP A 23 -0.13 11.71 4.74
C ASP A 23 -1.41 10.89 4.53
N LYS A 24 -1.69 10.47 3.29
CA LYS A 24 -2.98 9.92 2.85
C LYS A 24 -2.86 8.50 2.30
N ALA A 25 -1.76 7.80 2.54
CA ALA A 25 -1.56 6.46 2.01
C ALA A 25 -0.85 5.54 3.00
N VAL A 26 -1.04 4.24 2.80
CA VAL A 26 -0.12 3.22 3.31
C VAL A 26 0.93 3.00 2.25
N VAL A 27 2.19 3.25 2.60
CA VAL A 27 3.34 3.14 1.71
C VAL A 27 4.20 1.99 2.21
N TRP A 28 4.65 1.13 1.33
CA TRP A 28 5.67 0.13 1.63
C TRP A 28 6.75 0.17 0.57
N THR A 29 7.94 -0.28 0.92
CA THR A 29 9.02 -0.39 -0.06
C THR A 29 9.30 -1.83 -0.35
N ILE A 30 9.57 -2.14 -1.61
CA ILE A 30 10.29 -3.35 -1.97
C ILE A 30 11.76 -2.94 -2.10
N MET A 31 12.66 -3.62 -1.40
CA MET A 31 14.10 -3.42 -1.57
C MET A 31 14.56 -4.33 -2.71
N PRO A 32 14.73 -3.80 -3.95
CA PRO A 32 15.27 -4.63 -5.01
C PRO A 32 16.73 -5.00 -4.70
N ARG A 33 17.18 -6.17 -5.17
CA ARG A 33 18.59 -6.57 -5.02
C ARG A 33 19.55 -5.62 -5.77
N VAL A 34 19.05 -4.97 -6.82
CA VAL A 34 19.75 -4.01 -7.67
C VAL A 34 18.75 -2.95 -8.11
N GLY A 35 19.07 -1.67 -7.93
CA GLY A 35 18.23 -0.54 -8.38
C GLY A 35 17.82 0.42 -7.27
N PRO A 36 17.17 1.55 -7.62
CA PRO A 36 16.66 2.51 -6.65
C PRO A 36 15.53 1.88 -5.81
N ARG A 37 15.29 2.46 -4.63
CA ARG A 37 14.13 2.10 -3.80
C ARG A 37 12.85 2.46 -4.56
N VAL A 38 11.93 1.51 -4.63
CA VAL A 38 10.59 1.73 -5.17
C VAL A 38 9.62 1.82 -4.00
N TYR A 39 8.86 2.91 -3.98
CA TYR A 39 7.74 3.12 -3.08
C TYR A 39 6.48 2.61 -3.76
N GLU A 40 5.79 1.69 -3.11
CA GLU A 40 4.45 1.27 -3.49
C GLU A 40 3.48 1.80 -2.45
N TRP A 41 2.29 2.20 -2.87
CA TRP A 41 1.30 2.69 -1.93
C TRP A 41 -0.13 2.42 -2.36
N LEU A 42 -0.98 2.46 -1.35
CA LEU A 42 -2.43 2.47 -1.49
C LEU A 42 -3.00 3.69 -0.75
N GLU A 43 -3.77 4.50 -1.46
CA GLU A 43 -4.40 5.69 -0.88
C GLU A 43 -5.54 5.34 0.07
N ALA A 44 -5.76 6.19 1.07
CA ALA A 44 -6.69 5.96 2.17
C ALA A 44 -8.14 5.76 1.71
N GLU A 45 -8.53 6.28 0.55
CA GLU A 45 -9.86 6.09 -0.03
C GLU A 45 -10.15 4.64 -0.43
N HIS A 46 -9.11 3.85 -0.70
CA HIS A 46 -9.21 2.43 -1.03
C HIS A 46 -9.07 1.54 0.21
N ILE A 47 -8.92 2.14 1.40
CA ILE A 47 -8.61 1.43 2.64
C ILE A 47 -9.76 1.62 3.64
N ARG A 48 -10.40 0.50 3.99
CA ARG A 48 -11.40 0.48 5.06
C ARG A 48 -10.75 0.70 6.41
N TYR A 49 -9.71 -0.09 6.70
CA TYR A 49 -8.87 0.06 7.89
C TYR A 49 -7.54 -0.70 7.73
N VAL A 50 -6.58 -0.33 8.57
CA VAL A 50 -5.29 -1.02 8.71
C VAL A 50 -5.18 -1.61 10.11
N SER A 51 -4.71 -2.85 10.19
CA SER A 51 -4.29 -3.50 11.45
C SER A 51 -2.79 -3.76 11.42
N TRP A 52 -2.10 -3.46 12.51
CA TRP A 52 -0.67 -3.73 12.66
C TRP A 52 -0.42 -4.56 13.91
N THR A 53 -0.05 -5.82 13.73
CA THR A 53 0.22 -6.75 14.83
C THR A 53 1.54 -7.47 14.58
N ASN A 54 2.43 -7.49 15.59
CA ASN A 54 3.71 -8.20 15.55
C ASN A 54 4.57 -7.90 14.30
N GLY A 55 4.59 -6.65 13.84
CA GLY A 55 5.34 -6.25 12.65
C GLY A 55 4.66 -6.56 11.32
N ILE A 56 3.50 -7.22 11.32
CA ILE A 56 2.72 -7.53 10.12
C ILE A 56 1.61 -6.50 9.97
N VAL A 57 1.58 -5.80 8.83
CA VAL A 57 0.51 -4.87 8.49
C VAL A 57 -0.48 -5.56 7.58
N SER A 58 -1.75 -5.50 7.97
CA SER A 58 -2.89 -6.00 7.22
C SER A 58 -3.75 -4.83 6.78
N ILE A 59 -3.99 -4.71 5.48
CA ILE A 59 -4.89 -3.70 4.90
C ILE A 59 -6.17 -4.40 4.49
N LEU A 60 -7.31 -3.89 4.95
CA LEU A 60 -8.60 -4.33 4.46
C LEU A 60 -9.15 -3.32 3.44
N PRO A 61 -9.46 -3.76 2.21
CA PRO A 61 -9.98 -2.89 1.18
C PRO A 61 -11.34 -2.27 1.54
N GLU A 62 -11.54 -1.03 1.12
CA GLU A 62 -12.87 -0.39 1.12
C GLU A 62 -13.81 -1.19 0.20
N PRO A 63 -15.07 -1.52 0.58
CA PRO A 63 -15.96 -2.33 -0.24
C PRO A 63 -16.18 -1.79 -1.66
N THR A 64 -16.01 -0.48 -1.86
CA THR A 64 -16.18 0.20 -3.14
C THR A 64 -14.91 0.24 -3.99
N SER A 65 -13.78 -0.22 -3.46
CA SER A 65 -12.49 -0.28 -4.13
C SER A 65 -12.42 -1.53 -5.02
N ILE A 66 -11.77 -1.41 -6.17
CA ILE A 66 -11.52 -2.54 -7.10
C ILE A 66 -10.75 -3.66 -6.39
N LEU A 67 -9.87 -3.31 -5.45
CA LEU A 67 -9.18 -4.27 -4.57
C LEU A 67 -10.12 -5.24 -3.86
N SER A 68 -11.33 -4.81 -3.47
CA SER A 68 -12.31 -5.70 -2.81
C SER A 68 -12.80 -6.82 -3.72
N ASP A 69 -12.78 -6.61 -5.05
CA ASP A 69 -13.14 -7.64 -6.03
C ASP A 69 -12.03 -8.68 -6.22
N HIS A 70 -10.80 -8.33 -5.84
CA HIS A 70 -9.62 -9.17 -6.02
C HIS A 70 -9.15 -9.85 -4.73
N CYS A 71 -9.36 -9.22 -3.57
CA CYS A 71 -8.88 -9.75 -2.30
C CYS A 71 -9.72 -9.26 -1.12
N GLN A 72 -9.74 -10.05 -0.05
CA GLN A 72 -10.35 -9.64 1.23
C GLN A 72 -9.36 -8.89 2.14
N CYS A 73 -8.06 -9.08 1.91
CA CYS A 73 -6.99 -8.50 2.73
C CYS A 73 -5.66 -8.52 1.96
N LEU A 74 -4.87 -7.46 2.12
CA LEU A 74 -3.47 -7.40 1.72
C LEU A 74 -2.60 -7.55 2.97
N ILE A 75 -1.64 -8.47 2.92
CA ILE A 75 -0.63 -8.63 3.98
C ILE A 75 0.68 -8.06 3.47
N LEU A 76 1.22 -7.10 4.21
CA LEU A 76 2.50 -6.46 3.90
C LEU A 76 3.59 -7.00 4.85
N PRO A 77 4.43 -7.95 4.39
CA PRO A 77 5.59 -8.41 5.15
C PRO A 77 6.83 -7.50 4.95
N SER A 78 6.64 -6.23 4.57
CA SER A 78 7.73 -5.34 4.16
C SER A 78 8.58 -4.86 5.33
N ALA A 79 9.89 -4.69 5.06
CA ALA A 79 10.86 -4.14 6.01
C ALA A 79 10.63 -2.64 6.32
N PHE A 80 9.94 -1.93 5.43
CA PHE A 80 9.55 -0.54 5.67
C PHE A 80 8.09 -0.36 5.27
N ILE A 81 7.29 0.10 6.22
CA ILE A 81 5.89 0.44 6.04
C ILE A 81 5.65 1.79 6.73
N TRP A 82 4.98 2.69 6.02
CA TRP A 82 4.59 4.00 6.49
C TRP A 82 3.07 4.11 6.38
N ILE A 83 2.41 4.42 7.49
CA ILE A 83 0.96 4.61 7.53
C ILE A 83 0.71 6.10 7.73
N GLY A 84 0.18 6.76 6.71
CA GLY A 84 -0.13 8.19 6.73
C GLY A 84 -1.17 8.55 7.80
N LYS A 85 -1.04 9.75 8.36
CA LYS A 85 -1.91 10.23 9.47
C LYS A 85 -3.40 10.27 9.13
N SER A 86 -3.77 10.31 7.85
CA SER A 86 -5.17 10.30 7.39
C SER A 86 -5.69 8.91 7.05
N VAL A 87 -4.87 7.86 7.24
CA VAL A 87 -5.30 6.48 7.08
C VAL A 87 -6.02 6.01 8.35
N LYS A 88 -7.17 5.36 8.18
CA LYS A 88 -7.92 4.76 9.28
C LYS A 88 -7.15 3.57 9.85
N VAL A 89 -6.82 3.62 11.13
CA VAL A 89 -6.16 2.54 11.89
C VAL A 89 -7.11 2.01 12.96
N ALA A 90 -7.04 0.70 13.22
CA ALA A 90 -7.80 0.03 14.29
C ALA A 90 -6.95 -0.18 15.54
#